data_AF-A0A2M7Z791-F1
#
_entry.id   AF-A0A2M7Z791-F1
#
_cell.length_a   1.000
_cell.length_b   1.000
_cell.length_c   1.000
_cell.angle_alpha   90.00
_cell.angle_beta   90.00
_cell.angle_gamma   90.00
#
_symmetry.space_group_name_H-M   'P 1'
#
loop_
_entity.id
_entity.type
_entity.pdbx_description
1 polymer ?
#
loop_
_entity_poly.entity_id
_entity_poly.type
_entity_poly.pdbx_seq_one_letter_code
_entity_poly.pdbx_strand_id
1 'polypeptide(L)'
;MNWTENKQPILGLAPMADMTDSPFCKTVRSIGGADVVFREMVSSEALVRNSGKTLKMTEFAEEERPIVQQIFGSEPKTMARAARIILDHSNPEGIDINMGCPVYKMTSNFNGAALMKDTELAGRIVKAVKTEIGDV
;
A
#
# COMPACT_ATOMS: atom_id res chain seq x y z
N MET A 1 -9.02 2.10 15.86
CA MET A 1 -10.44 2.17 15.44
C MET A 1 -10.85 0.74 15.06
N ASN A 2 -11.91 0.18 15.65
CA ASN A 2 -12.32 -1.21 15.36
C ASN A 2 -13.24 -1.23 14.13
N TRP A 3 -12.67 -1.50 12.96
CA TRP A 3 -13.36 -1.47 11.66
C TRP A 3 -14.53 -2.46 11.57
N THR A 4 -14.54 -3.51 12.40
CA THR A 4 -15.62 -4.52 12.39
C THR A 4 -16.85 -4.14 13.23
N GLU A 5 -16.74 -3.13 14.10
CA GLU A 5 -17.82 -2.73 15.02
C GLU A 5 -18.58 -1.48 14.56
N ASN A 6 -18.04 -0.74 13.58
CA ASN A 6 -18.62 0.51 13.11
C ASN A 6 -19.64 0.27 11.97
N LYS A 7 -20.86 0.79 12.13
CA LYS A 7 -21.97 0.65 11.15
C LYS A 7 -21.99 1.76 10.08
N GLN A 8 -21.13 2.78 10.19
CA GLN A 8 -20.99 3.84 9.20
C GLN A 8 -20.04 3.39 8.07
N PRO A 9 -20.25 3.84 6.81
CA PRO A 9 -19.29 3.59 5.73
C PRO A 9 -17.93 4.18 6.06
N ILE A 10 -16.86 3.42 5.80
CA ILE A 10 -15.49 3.91 5.91
C ILE A 10 -15.18 4.78 4.70
N LEU A 11 -14.79 6.03 4.92
CA LEU A 11 -14.37 6.96 3.88
C LEU A 11 -12.84 6.87 3.70
N GLY A 12 -12.42 6.25 2.60
CA GLY A 12 -11.00 6.13 2.24
C GLY A 12 -10.61 7.11 1.15
N LEU A 13 -9.52 7.87 1.37
CA LEU A 13 -8.83 8.57 0.28
C LEU A 13 -8.05 7.56 -0.55
N ALA A 14 -8.43 7.37 -1.81
CA ALA A 14 -7.80 6.41 -2.72
C ALA A 14 -6.35 6.80 -3.07
N PRO A 15 -5.45 5.82 -3.31
CA PRO A 15 -4.08 6.09 -3.70
C PRO A 15 -4.02 6.58 -5.14
N MET A 16 -3.32 7.70 -5.37
CA MET A 16 -3.16 8.30 -6.69
C MET A 16 -1.68 8.63 -6.89
N ALA A 17 -1.02 7.93 -7.81
CA ALA A 17 0.39 8.18 -8.12
C ALA A 17 0.63 9.64 -8.55
N ASP A 18 1.70 10.23 -8.04
CA ASP A 18 2.11 11.64 -8.18
C ASP A 18 1.07 12.65 -7.64
N MET A 19 0.12 12.21 -6.80
CA MET A 19 -0.96 13.04 -6.26
C MET A 19 -1.14 12.89 -4.75
N THR A 20 -1.28 11.68 -4.22
CA THR A 20 -1.47 11.43 -2.77
C THR A 20 -0.16 11.50 -1.98
N ASP A 21 0.59 12.57 -2.18
CA ASP A 21 1.82 12.89 -1.45
C ASP A 21 1.51 13.54 -0.08
N SER A 22 2.54 13.83 0.70
CA SER A 22 2.35 14.28 2.10
C SER A 22 1.59 15.61 2.20
N PRO A 23 1.95 16.67 1.43
CA PRO A 23 1.15 17.90 1.40
C PRO A 23 -0.32 17.68 1.03
N PHE A 24 -0.62 16.85 0.03
CA PHE A 24 -2.00 16.56 -0.35
C PHE A 24 -2.75 15.84 0.77
N CYS A 25 -2.17 14.78 1.33
CA CYS A 25 -2.77 14.01 2.41
C CYS A 25 -3.02 14.87 3.67
N LYS A 26 -2.07 15.73 4.05
CA LYS A 26 -2.24 16.69 5.16
C LYS A 26 -3.36 17.69 4.91
N THR A 27 -3.48 18.17 3.67
CA THR A 27 -4.56 19.10 3.30
C THR A 27 -5.92 18.41 3.43
N VAL A 28 -6.07 17.20 2.90
CA VAL A 28 -7.31 16.41 3.05
C VAL A 28 -7.63 16.15 4.52
N ARG A 29 -6.63 15.79 5.33
CA ARG A 29 -6.81 15.61 6.78
C ARG A 29 -7.26 16.88 7.49
N SER A 30 -6.73 18.05 7.10
CA SER A 30 -7.09 19.33 7.72
C SER A 30 -8.52 19.77 7.44
N ILE A 31 -9.07 19.39 6.28
CA ILE A 31 -10.47 19.69 5.90
C ILE A 31 -11.43 18.65 6.51
N GLY A 32 -10.95 17.41 6.70
CA GLY A 32 -11.71 16.29 7.24
C GLY A 32 -12.39 15.45 6.16
N GLY A 33 -13.08 14.39 6.58
CA GLY A 33 -13.92 13.56 5.70
C GLY A 33 -13.29 12.26 5.19
N ALA A 34 -12.00 12.01 5.42
CA ALA A 34 -11.39 10.70 5.22
C ALA A 34 -11.10 10.05 6.57
N ASP A 35 -11.59 8.84 6.79
CA ASP A 35 -11.26 8.00 7.94
C ASP A 35 -9.86 7.43 7.79
N VAL A 36 -9.50 7.01 6.57
CA VAL A 36 -8.20 6.40 6.22
C VAL A 36 -7.64 6.99 4.94
N VAL A 37 -6.31 7.09 4.87
CA VAL A 37 -5.59 7.56 3.68
C VAL A 37 -4.75 6.44 3.10
N PHE A 38 -4.91 6.17 1.81
CA PHE A 38 -4.04 5.27 1.08
C PHE A 38 -2.93 6.06 0.39
N ARG A 39 -1.68 5.67 0.64
CA ARG A 39 -0.50 6.32 0.06
C ARG A 39 -0.19 5.79 -1.33
N GLU A 40 0.54 6.61 -2.09
CA GLU A 40 1.03 6.24 -3.42
C GLU A 40 1.69 4.87 -3.44
N MET A 41 1.43 4.10 -4.50
CA MET A 41 1.98 2.76 -4.63
C MET A 41 3.51 2.78 -4.79
N VAL A 42 4.19 1.91 -4.04
CA VAL A 42 5.64 1.73 -4.14
C VAL A 42 6.01 0.35 -4.67
N SER A 43 7.12 0.26 -5.38
CA SER A 43 7.60 -1.00 -5.96
C SER A 43 8.25 -1.87 -4.89
N SER A 44 7.72 -3.09 -4.71
CA SER A 44 8.29 -4.06 -3.77
C SER A 44 9.71 -4.49 -4.16
N GLU A 45 9.97 -4.66 -5.46
CA GLU A 45 11.32 -4.96 -5.96
C GLU A 45 12.33 -3.84 -5.64
N ALA A 46 11.92 -2.58 -5.81
CA ALA A 46 12.80 -1.46 -5.50
C ALA A 46 13.13 -1.37 -4.01
N LEU A 47 12.15 -1.64 -3.13
CA LEU A 47 12.36 -1.67 -1.68
C LEU A 47 13.33 -2.79 -1.27
N VAL A 48 13.14 -4.01 -1.78
CA VAL A 48 14.03 -5.15 -1.48
C VAL A 48 15.45 -4.93 -2.01
N ARG A 49 15.60 -4.14 -3.07
CA ARG A 49 16.91 -3.70 -3.61
C ARG A 49 17.48 -2.45 -2.90
N ASN A 50 16.93 -2.05 -1.76
CA ASN A 50 17.38 -0.92 -0.95
C ASN A 50 17.35 0.43 -1.70
N SER A 51 16.34 0.65 -2.54
CA SER A 51 16.11 1.96 -3.18
C SER A 51 15.75 3.01 -2.13
N GLY A 52 16.72 3.85 -1.75
CA GLY A 52 16.48 4.95 -0.80
C GLY A 52 15.41 5.94 -1.28
N LYS A 53 15.29 6.16 -2.60
CA LYS A 53 14.20 6.96 -3.18
C LYS A 53 12.84 6.35 -2.86
N THR A 54 12.68 5.04 -3.08
CA THR A 54 11.40 4.35 -2.87
C THR A 54 11.08 4.23 -1.39
N LEU A 55 12.08 3.98 -0.55
CA LEU A 55 11.90 3.95 0.91
C LEU A 55 11.40 5.30 1.43
N LYS A 56 11.98 6.41 0.95
CA LYS A 56 11.54 7.76 1.32
C LYS A 56 10.09 8.06 0.93
N MET A 57 9.57 7.47 -0.15
CA MET A 57 8.15 7.65 -0.54
C MET A 57 7.18 7.04 0.49
N THR A 58 7.65 6.11 1.32
CA THR A 58 6.85 5.45 2.37
C THR A 58 6.83 6.21 3.70
N GLU A 59 7.56 7.33 3.78
CA GLU A 59 7.54 8.23 4.93
C GLU A 59 6.30 9.11 4.89
N PHE A 60 5.76 9.38 6.07
CA PHE A 60 4.59 10.23 6.28
C PHE A 60 4.66 10.86 7.67
N ALA A 61 3.91 11.95 7.85
CA ALA A 61 3.80 12.61 9.14
C ALA A 61 2.67 12.03 9.99
N GLU A 62 2.75 12.23 11.30
CA GLU A 62 1.76 11.74 12.26
C GLU A 62 0.35 12.28 11.97
N GLU A 63 0.24 13.52 11.48
CA GLU A 63 -1.04 14.14 11.12
C GLU A 63 -1.75 13.46 9.93
N GLU A 64 -1.06 12.61 9.18
CA GLU A 64 -1.64 11.88 8.05
C GLU A 64 -2.35 10.58 8.47
N ARG A 65 -2.05 10.07 9.67
CA ARG A 65 -2.58 8.81 10.19
C ARG A 65 -4.10 8.85 10.41
N PRO A 66 -4.82 7.70 10.30
CA PRO A 66 -4.29 6.38 9.93
C PRO A 66 -3.99 6.23 8.43
N ILE A 67 -2.88 5.56 8.11
CA ILE A 67 -2.38 5.35 6.75
C ILE A 67 -2.38 3.87 6.39
N VAL A 68 -2.72 3.60 5.13
CA VAL A 68 -2.46 2.32 4.46
C VAL A 68 -1.45 2.56 3.34
N GLN A 69 -0.30 1.89 3.40
CA GLN A 69 0.72 1.99 2.35
C GLN A 69 0.45 0.95 1.25
N GLN A 70 0.25 1.40 0.01
CA GLN A 70 0.05 0.51 -1.13
C GLN A 70 1.40 0.05 -1.69
N ILE A 71 1.54 -1.24 -1.98
CA ILE A 71 2.70 -1.85 -2.64
C ILE A 71 2.28 -2.57 -3.93
N PHE A 72 3.23 -2.73 -4.86
CA PHE A 72 3.00 -3.52 -6.08
C PHE A 72 4.20 -4.40 -6.44
N GLY A 73 3.90 -5.54 -7.06
CA GLY A 73 4.85 -6.57 -7.46
C GLY A 73 4.11 -7.88 -7.74
N SER A 74 4.84 -8.88 -8.26
CA SER A 74 4.27 -10.17 -8.66
C SER A 74 4.92 -11.38 -8.02
N GLU A 75 6.03 -11.20 -7.27
CA GLU A 75 6.71 -12.30 -6.57
C GLU A 75 6.32 -12.30 -5.07
N PRO A 76 5.70 -13.39 -4.55
CA PRO A 76 5.23 -13.44 -3.17
C PRO A 76 6.27 -13.12 -2.09
N LYS A 77 7.52 -13.60 -2.20
CA LYS A 77 8.54 -13.35 -1.18
C LYS A 77 9.03 -11.91 -1.20
N THR A 78 9.23 -11.32 -2.38
CA THR A 78 9.56 -9.90 -2.55
C THR A 78 8.45 -9.03 -1.95
N MET A 79 7.18 -9.33 -2.24
CA MET A 79 6.04 -8.58 -1.71
C MET A 79 5.99 -8.63 -0.18
N ALA A 80 6.14 -9.83 0.39
CA ALA A 80 6.20 -10.03 1.84
C ALA A 80 7.35 -9.24 2.47
N ARG A 81 8.57 -9.36 1.92
CA ARG A 81 9.75 -8.66 2.44
C ARG A 81 9.61 -7.15 2.35
N ALA A 82 9.05 -6.63 1.26
CA ALA A 82 8.78 -5.20 1.11
C ALA A 82 7.80 -4.69 2.17
N ALA A 83 6.73 -5.44 2.45
CA ALA A 83 5.78 -5.09 3.51
C ALA A 83 6.45 -5.02 4.89
N ARG A 84 7.32 -5.99 5.22
CA ARG A 84 8.13 -5.96 6.45
C ARG A 84 9.05 -4.73 6.52
N ILE A 85 9.75 -4.41 5.44
CA ILE A 85 10.61 -3.22 5.37
C ILE A 85 9.83 -1.93 5.65
N ILE A 86 8.61 -1.81 5.11
CA ILE A 86 7.76 -0.63 5.33
C ILE A 86 7.33 -0.54 6.79
N LEU A 87 6.90 -1.66 7.39
CA LEU A 87 6.50 -1.68 8.80
C LEU A 87 7.66 -1.30 9.72
N ASP A 88 8.85 -1.83 9.45
CA ASP A 88 10.04 -1.54 10.25
C ASP A 88 10.52 -0.08 10.07
N HIS A 89 10.25 0.55 8.92
CA HIS A 89 10.71 1.92 8.59
C HIS A 89 9.73 3.01 9.00
N SER A 90 8.46 2.91 8.58
CA SER A 90 7.45 3.97 8.77
C SER A 90 6.21 3.50 9.54
N ASN A 91 6.03 2.19 9.72
CA ASN A 91 4.97 1.59 10.54
C ASN A 91 3.55 2.15 10.26
N PRO A 92 3.02 2.05 9.03
CA PRO A 92 1.63 2.40 8.74
C PRO A 92 0.65 1.41 9.39
N GLU A 93 -0.61 1.83 9.57
CA GLU A 93 -1.69 0.98 10.11
C GLU A 93 -2.12 -0.14 9.16
N GLY A 94 -1.68 -0.12 7.90
CA GLY A 94 -1.97 -1.21 6.98
C GLY A 94 -1.09 -1.23 5.75
N ILE A 95 -1.08 -2.40 5.11
CA ILE A 95 -0.44 -2.65 3.81
C ILE A 95 -1.52 -3.04 2.81
N ASP A 96 -1.56 -2.36 1.67
CA ASP A 96 -2.45 -2.67 0.56
C ASP A 96 -1.67 -3.22 -0.64
N ILE A 97 -2.28 -4.13 -1.40
CA ILE A 97 -1.65 -4.76 -2.56
C ILE A 97 -2.35 -4.26 -3.83
N ASN A 98 -1.62 -3.53 -4.68
CA ASN A 98 -2.17 -3.07 -5.94
C ASN A 98 -2.40 -4.25 -6.89
N MET A 99 -3.67 -4.60 -7.09
CA MET A 99 -4.12 -5.56 -8.11
C MET A 99 -4.99 -4.90 -9.19
N GLY A 100 -5.07 -3.57 -9.21
CA GLY A 100 -6.05 -2.83 -10.04
C GLY A 100 -5.45 -2.00 -11.17
N CYS A 101 -4.17 -1.62 -11.12
CA CYS A 101 -3.63 -0.67 -12.09
C CYS A 101 -3.57 -1.28 -13.52
N PRO A 102 -4.27 -0.69 -14.51
CA PRO A 102 -4.31 -1.22 -15.88
C PRO A 102 -3.17 -0.72 -16.77
N VAL A 103 -2.36 0.24 -16.28
CA VAL A 103 -1.30 0.91 -17.06
C VAL A 103 -0.33 -0.12 -17.62
N TYR A 104 -0.02 0.00 -18.92
CA TYR A 104 0.80 -0.97 -19.66
C TYR A 104 2.15 -1.27 -18.98
N LYS A 105 2.81 -0.25 -18.42
CA LYS A 105 4.07 -0.40 -17.68
C LYS A 105 3.97 -1.36 -16.48
N MET A 106 2.79 -1.44 -15.87
CA MET A 106 2.50 -2.35 -14.76
C MET A 106 2.15 -3.74 -15.30
N THR A 107 1.20 -3.81 -16.22
CA THR A 107 0.65 -5.07 -16.72
C THR A 107 1.62 -5.87 -17.58
N SER A 108 2.54 -5.22 -18.30
CA SER A 108 3.63 -5.87 -19.06
C SER A 108 4.64 -6.62 -18.19
N ASN A 109 4.76 -6.24 -16.91
CA ASN A 109 5.62 -6.91 -15.92
C ASN A 109 4.82 -7.82 -14.97
N PHE A 110 3.60 -8.20 -15.36
CA PHE A 110 2.68 -9.04 -14.56
C PHE A 110 2.28 -8.44 -13.21
N ASN A 111 2.31 -7.11 -13.07
CA ASN A 111 1.86 -6.38 -11.87
C ASN A 111 0.46 -5.77 -12.07
N GLY A 112 -0.11 -5.22 -10.99
CA GLY A 112 -1.38 -4.49 -11.05
C GLY A 112 -2.52 -5.38 -11.57
N ALA A 113 -3.30 -4.88 -12.52
CA ALA A 113 -4.45 -5.60 -13.08
C ALA A 113 -4.09 -6.95 -13.73
N ALA A 114 -2.82 -7.17 -14.10
CA ALA A 114 -2.40 -8.47 -14.64
C ALA A 114 -2.49 -9.60 -13.58
N LEU A 115 -2.35 -9.29 -12.29
CA LEU A 115 -2.49 -10.27 -11.21
C LEU A 115 -3.90 -10.84 -11.15
N MET A 116 -4.92 -10.09 -11.57
CA MET A 116 -6.31 -10.59 -11.59
C MET A 116 -6.53 -11.73 -12.61
N LYS A 117 -5.59 -11.96 -13.53
CA LYS A 117 -5.65 -13.09 -14.47
C LYS A 117 -5.21 -14.42 -13.84
N ASP A 118 -4.48 -14.37 -12.73
CA ASP A 118 -3.97 -15.53 -12.00
C ASP A 118 -4.32 -15.39 -10.51
N THR A 119 -5.52 -15.84 -10.18
CA THR A 119 -6.06 -15.74 -8.81
C THR A 119 -5.30 -16.61 -7.82
N GLU A 120 -4.64 -17.68 -8.27
CA GLU A 120 -3.78 -18.51 -7.43
C GLU A 120 -2.51 -17.76 -7.02
N LEU A 121 -1.87 -17.07 -7.97
CA LEU A 121 -0.73 -16.20 -7.67
C LEU A 121 -1.15 -15.04 -6.75
N ALA A 122 -2.26 -14.37 -7.04
CA ALA A 122 -2.78 -13.29 -6.19
C ALA A 122 -3.01 -13.76 -4.75
N GLY A 123 -3.63 -14.93 -4.57
CA GLY A 123 -3.84 -15.54 -3.26
C GLY A 123 -2.53 -15.90 -2.54
N ARG A 124 -1.52 -16.41 -3.27
CA ARG A 124 -0.18 -16.67 -2.71
C ARG A 124 0.50 -15.40 -2.23
N ILE A 125 0.38 -14.28 -2.98
CA ILE A 125 0.94 -12.98 -2.57
C ILE A 125 0.26 -12.49 -1.28
N VAL A 126 -1.07 -12.47 -1.24
CA VAL A 126 -1.83 -12.05 -0.05
C VAL A 126 -1.44 -12.88 1.17
N LYS A 127 -1.38 -14.21 1.02
CA LYS A 127 -0.99 -15.13 2.09
C LYS A 127 0.44 -14.87 2.57
N ALA A 128 1.38 -14.68 1.65
CA ALA A 128 2.78 -14.42 1.99
C ALA A 128 2.93 -13.11 2.75
N VAL A 129 2.30 -12.03 2.28
CA VAL A 129 2.30 -10.73 2.95
C VAL A 129 1.69 -10.85 4.35
N LYS A 130 0.48 -11.41 4.50
CA LYS A 130 -0.18 -11.56 5.81
C LYS A 130 0.63 -12.42 6.79
N THR A 131 1.25 -13.50 6.30
CA THR A 131 2.10 -14.37 7.14
C THR A 131 3.33 -13.62 7.63
N GLU A 132 3.95 -12.82 6.76
CA GLU A 132 5.15 -12.06 7.10
C GLU A 132 4.85 -10.93 8.07
N ILE A 133 3.76 -10.18 7.90
CA ILE A 133 3.48 -9.01 8.73
C ILE A 133 2.75 -9.33 10.03
N GLY A 134 2.06 -10.47 10.12
CA GLY A 134 1.29 -10.86 11.30
C GLY A 134 0.00 -10.06 11.46
N ASP A 135 -0.46 -9.89 12.69
CA ASP A 135 -1.58 -9.00 13.02
C ASP A 135 -1.07 -7.58 13.17
N VAL A 136 -1.27 -6.81 12.11
CA VAL A 136 -1.07 -5.36 12.02
C VAL A 136 -2.45 -4.71 12.01
#